data_AF-A0A952D9E9-F1
#
_entry.id   AF-A0A952D9E9-F1
#
_cell.length_a   1.000
_cell.length_b   1.000
_cell.length_c   1.000
_cell.angle_alpha   90.00
_cell.angle_beta   90.00
_cell.angle_gamma   90.00
#
_symmetry.space_group_name_H-M   'P 1'
#
loop_
_entity.id
_entity.type
_entity.pdbx_description
1 polymer ?
#
loop_
_entity_poly.entity_id
_entity_poly.type
_entity_poly.pdbx_seq_one_letter_code
_entity_poly.pdbx_strand_id
1 'polypeptide(L)'
;MSRGRGRPEPGAASRGLAARAVAGVLDAGVTLDVALGRLDLDTLAAADRSQVRALAYGALRWHHRHRRLLGYLLERPPAAGHGLLEALLSVGLFQLLDARQPDYAAVSATVAAARWLGKPRWTGVVNASLRRLQRERGPLLERVLAEEEGRFSHPGWLIDRLREDWPADWERILGAAQEAPPLWLRVNQARLSPQDGLARLAAGGVEAVPGPLPGALRLVEALPVEEIPGFAAGELSVQDAASQLAAPLLDARPGLRVLDACAAPGGEAGQRLEQAGEGLRLLALDVDAARLGRVRDNLQRLGLMAGLQVADASLPAQWWDGEPFDRILLDAPCSGTGVIRRHPDIKWLRREA
;
A
#
# COMPACT_ATOMS: atom_id res chain seq x y z
N MET A 1 6.47 35.39 28.51
CA MET A 1 7.19 35.61 27.23
C MET A 1 7.12 34.34 26.38
N SER A 2 6.09 34.22 25.54
CA SER A 2 5.94 33.12 24.56
C SER A 2 6.10 33.73 23.17
N ARG A 3 7.30 33.63 22.58
CA ARG A 3 7.56 34.13 21.23
C ARG A 3 7.10 33.09 20.21
N GLY A 4 6.01 33.43 19.51
CA GLY A 4 5.76 33.13 18.10
C GLY A 4 5.98 31.71 17.60
N ARG A 5 4.97 30.85 17.70
CA ARG A 5 4.75 29.82 16.68
C ARG A 5 4.12 30.50 15.47
N GLY A 6 4.96 31.04 14.58
CA GLY A 6 4.50 31.49 13.27
C GLY A 6 3.76 30.35 12.56
N ARG A 7 2.75 30.69 11.75
CA ARG A 7 2.08 29.70 10.90
C ARG A 7 3.15 28.89 10.16
N PRO A 8 3.07 27.55 10.13
CA PRO A 8 4.01 26.74 9.35
C PRO A 8 4.03 27.24 7.90
N GLU A 9 5.21 27.30 7.29
CA GLU A 9 5.29 27.55 5.84
C GLU A 9 4.41 26.53 5.09
N PRO A 10 3.69 26.94 4.03
CA PRO A 10 2.77 26.07 3.31
C PRO A 10 3.41 24.73 2.94
N GLY A 11 2.73 23.64 3.29
CA GLY A 11 3.18 22.28 2.96
C GLY A 11 4.23 21.65 3.87
N ALA A 12 4.82 22.39 4.82
CA ALA A 12 5.84 21.85 5.74
C ALA A 12 5.31 20.70 6.62
N ALA A 13 4.07 20.82 7.11
CA ALA A 13 3.43 19.79 7.93
C ALA A 13 3.28 18.47 7.16
N SER A 14 2.82 18.52 5.90
CA SER A 14 2.61 17.31 5.07
C SER A 14 3.90 16.53 4.83
N ARG A 15 5.03 17.21 4.58
CA ARG A 15 6.35 16.55 4.44
C ARG A 15 6.83 16.01 5.77
N GLY A 16 6.66 16.76 6.85
CA GLY A 16 7.04 16.33 8.19
C GLY A 16 6.29 15.08 8.64
N LEU A 17 4.99 15.02 8.39
CA LEU A 17 4.14 13.86 8.68
C LEU A 17 4.49 12.66 7.79
N ALA A 18 4.70 12.87 6.50
CA ALA A 18 5.18 11.81 5.60
C ALA A 18 6.53 11.24 6.09
N ALA A 19 7.47 12.11 6.48
CA ALA A 19 8.75 11.68 7.03
C ALA A 19 8.60 10.89 8.33
N ARG A 20 7.66 11.26 9.21
CA ARG A 20 7.35 10.48 10.42
C ARG A 20 6.78 9.10 10.09
N ALA A 21 5.88 9.00 9.12
CA ALA A 21 5.33 7.72 8.69
C ALA A 21 6.43 6.81 8.13
N VAL A 22 7.27 7.34 7.24
CA VAL A 22 8.41 6.60 6.67
C VAL A 22 9.39 6.18 7.76
N ALA A 23 9.75 7.07 8.69
CA ALA A 23 10.62 6.74 9.82
C ALA A 23 10.04 5.63 10.73
N GLY A 24 8.72 5.57 10.88
CA GLY A 24 8.05 4.46 11.58
C GLY A 24 8.33 3.11 10.93
N VAL A 25 8.38 3.05 9.60
CA VAL A 25 8.78 1.85 8.86
C VAL A 25 10.27 1.56 9.05
N LEU A 26 11.10 2.60 8.90
CA LEU A 26 12.57 2.43 8.91
C LEU A 26 13.11 2.00 10.28
N ASP A 27 12.68 2.68 11.34
CA ASP A 27 13.23 2.51 12.70
C ASP A 27 12.42 1.50 13.53
N ALA A 28 11.08 1.50 13.42
CA ALA A 28 10.21 0.70 14.27
C ALA A 28 9.71 -0.60 13.62
N GLY A 29 10.01 -0.84 12.34
CA GLY A 29 9.66 -2.07 11.64
C GLY A 29 8.15 -2.32 11.50
N VAL A 30 7.33 -1.28 11.61
CA VAL A 30 5.87 -1.38 11.38
C VAL A 30 5.55 -1.14 9.91
N THR A 31 4.39 -1.63 9.45
CA THR A 31 3.91 -1.32 8.09
C THR A 31 3.59 0.17 7.95
N LEU A 32 3.64 0.68 6.73
CA LEU A 32 3.33 2.07 6.42
C LEU A 32 1.88 2.41 6.81
N ASP A 33 0.94 1.49 6.59
CA ASP A 33 -0.47 1.69 6.96
C ASP A 33 -0.62 1.88 8.48
N VAL A 34 0.10 1.08 9.28
CA VAL A 34 0.15 1.23 10.74
C VAL A 34 0.83 2.54 11.13
N ALA A 35 1.93 2.91 10.47
CA ALA A 35 2.62 4.16 10.74
C ALA A 35 1.76 5.39 10.42
N LEU A 36 1.03 5.37 9.31
CA LEU A 36 0.07 6.42 8.93
C LEU A 36 -1.13 6.48 9.87
N GLY A 37 -1.66 5.33 10.30
CA GLY A 37 -2.79 5.25 11.24
C GLY A 37 -2.48 5.76 12.66
N ARG A 38 -1.20 5.84 13.03
CA ARG A 38 -0.74 6.47 14.29
C ARG A 38 -0.67 8.00 14.21
N LEU A 39 -0.78 8.57 13.01
CA LEU A 39 -0.77 10.01 12.81
C LEU A 39 -2.20 10.55 12.88
N ASP A 40 -2.37 11.69 13.55
CA ASP A 40 -3.64 12.42 13.56
C ASP A 40 -3.80 13.21 12.25
N LEU A 41 -4.11 12.49 11.17
CA LEU A 41 -4.29 13.07 9.85
C LEU A 41 -5.66 13.73 9.67
N ASP A 42 -6.66 13.38 10.49
CA ASP A 42 -8.04 13.86 10.34
C ASP A 42 -8.20 15.33 10.68
N THR A 43 -7.23 15.91 11.39
CA THR A 43 -7.11 17.36 11.58
C THR A 43 -6.70 18.13 10.33
N LEU A 44 -6.27 17.45 9.27
CA LEU A 44 -5.83 18.06 8.01
C LEU A 44 -6.94 18.10 6.97
N ALA A 45 -6.85 19.08 6.06
CA ALA A 45 -7.67 19.12 4.87
C ALA A 45 -7.46 17.86 4.00
N ALA A 46 -8.48 17.45 3.24
CA ALA A 46 -8.41 16.26 2.39
C ALA A 46 -7.20 16.26 1.44
N ALA A 47 -6.89 17.40 0.81
CA ALA A 47 -5.74 17.55 -0.07
C ALA A 47 -4.40 17.30 0.65
N ASP A 48 -4.27 17.77 1.90
CA ASP A 48 -3.06 17.56 2.69
C ASP A 48 -2.92 16.10 3.14
N ARG A 49 -4.03 15.45 3.52
CA ARG A 49 -4.06 14.00 3.84
C ARG A 49 -3.59 13.17 2.65
N SER A 50 -4.12 13.45 1.47
CA SER A 50 -3.72 12.79 0.22
C SER A 50 -2.25 13.06 -0.10
N GLN A 51 -1.76 14.28 0.13
CA GLN A 51 -0.35 14.62 -0.08
C GLN A 51 0.57 13.87 0.89
N VAL A 52 0.22 13.76 2.19
CA VAL A 52 1.00 12.98 3.16
C VAL A 52 1.17 11.54 2.68
N ARG A 53 0.07 10.89 2.27
CA ARG A 53 0.08 9.52 1.76
C ARG A 53 0.94 9.40 0.50
N ALA A 54 0.70 10.25 -0.50
CA ALA A 54 1.46 10.23 -1.76
C ALA A 54 2.98 10.38 -1.52
N LEU A 55 3.39 11.29 -0.65
CA LEU A 55 4.79 11.49 -0.28
C LEU A 55 5.36 10.29 0.46
N ALA A 56 4.64 9.69 1.41
CA ALA A 56 5.13 8.57 2.20
C ALA A 56 5.28 7.30 1.35
N TYR A 57 4.26 6.94 0.57
CA TYR A 57 4.34 5.79 -0.35
C TYR A 57 5.41 6.01 -1.42
N GLY A 58 5.50 7.21 -1.99
CA GLY A 58 6.51 7.54 -3.00
C GLY A 58 7.94 7.47 -2.45
N ALA A 59 8.16 8.02 -1.26
CA ALA A 59 9.46 7.96 -0.60
C ALA A 59 9.90 6.52 -0.30
N LEU A 60 8.99 5.65 0.17
CA LEU A 60 9.28 4.23 0.44
C LEU A 60 9.48 3.42 -0.84
N ARG A 61 8.67 3.68 -1.88
CA ARG A 61 8.79 3.04 -3.20
C ARG A 61 10.17 3.24 -3.80
N TRP A 62 10.72 4.44 -3.71
CA TRP A 62 12.03 4.76 -4.24
C TRP A 62 13.15 4.77 -3.19
N HIS A 63 12.90 4.25 -1.99
CA HIS A 63 13.80 4.43 -0.86
C HIS A 63 15.19 3.85 -1.08
N HIS A 64 15.30 2.64 -1.64
CA HIS A 64 16.61 2.04 -1.92
C HIS A 64 17.44 2.88 -2.90
N ARG A 65 16.82 3.43 -3.96
CA ARG A 65 17.48 4.42 -4.83
C ARG A 65 17.87 5.69 -4.07
N HIS A 66 16.98 6.20 -3.22
CA HIS A 66 17.28 7.36 -2.39
C HIS A 66 18.48 7.10 -1.47
N ARG A 67 18.59 5.92 -0.86
CA ARG A 67 19.74 5.55 -0.02
C ARG A 67 21.05 5.56 -0.81
N ARG A 68 21.06 5.03 -2.04
CA ARG A 68 22.23 5.11 -2.93
C ARG A 68 22.59 6.56 -3.24
N LEU A 69 21.61 7.39 -3.60
CA LEU A 69 21.81 8.84 -3.81
C LEU A 69 22.35 9.54 -2.56
N LEU A 70 21.82 9.23 -1.38
CA LEU A 70 22.27 9.81 -0.12
C LEU A 70 23.72 9.44 0.19
N GLY A 71 24.19 8.24 -0.20
CA GLY A 71 25.59 7.85 -0.12
C GLY A 71 26.53 8.74 -0.94
N TYR A 72 26.05 9.37 -2.02
CA TYR A 72 26.82 10.33 -2.81
C TYR A 72 26.64 11.78 -2.35
N LEU A 73 25.47 12.11 -1.80
CA LEU A 73 25.10 13.47 -1.41
C LEU A 73 25.62 13.86 -0.02
N LEU A 74 25.73 12.90 0.90
CA LEU A 74 26.15 13.13 2.28
C LEU A 74 27.61 12.72 2.47
N GLU A 75 28.38 13.53 3.21
CA GLU A 75 29.75 13.16 3.60
C GLU A 75 29.78 11.97 4.56
N ARG A 76 28.73 11.81 5.36
CA ARG A 76 28.54 10.68 6.29
C ARG A 76 27.09 10.23 6.22
N PRO A 77 26.82 8.91 6.18
CA PRO A 77 25.45 8.42 6.24
C PRO A 77 24.78 8.87 7.55
N PRO A 78 23.44 9.02 7.59
CA PRO A 78 22.73 9.22 8.83
C PRO A 78 23.11 8.10 9.82
N ALA A 79 23.42 8.47 11.06
CA ALA A 79 23.72 7.49 12.10
C ALA A 79 22.56 6.51 12.31
N ALA A 80 22.85 5.29 12.75
CA ALA A 80 21.83 4.33 13.16
C ALA A 80 20.89 4.98 14.20
N GLY A 81 19.57 4.85 14.00
CA GLY A 81 18.54 5.52 14.82
C GLY A 81 18.19 6.95 14.38
N HIS A 82 18.71 7.45 13.25
CA HIS A 82 18.27 8.70 12.62
C HIS A 82 17.36 8.47 11.40
N GLY A 83 16.49 7.44 11.42
CA GLY A 83 15.57 7.15 10.33
C GLY A 83 14.65 8.32 9.97
N LEU A 84 14.37 9.24 10.91
CA LEU A 84 13.61 10.46 10.62
C LEU A 84 14.34 11.46 9.69
N LEU A 85 15.66 11.62 9.81
CA LEU A 85 16.40 12.48 8.88
C LEU A 85 16.48 11.84 7.50
N GLU A 86 16.77 10.53 7.46
CA GLU A 86 16.81 9.76 6.23
C GLU A 86 15.46 9.77 5.51
N ALA A 87 14.37 9.58 6.26
CA ALA A 87 13.00 9.69 5.77
C ALA A 87 12.70 11.09 5.22
N LEU A 88 13.07 12.16 5.93
CA LEU A 88 12.84 13.53 5.47
C LEU A 88 13.60 13.82 4.17
N LEU A 89 14.85 13.39 4.08
CA LEU A 89 15.64 13.50 2.86
C LEU A 89 15.02 12.68 1.72
N SER A 90 14.59 11.45 1.98
CA SER A 90 13.90 10.59 1.01
C SER A 90 12.59 11.22 0.50
N VAL A 91 11.83 11.89 1.36
CA VAL A 91 10.64 12.68 0.96
C VAL A 91 11.02 13.87 0.07
N GLY A 92 12.13 14.56 0.38
CA GLY A 92 12.67 15.63 -0.47
C GLY A 92 13.13 15.12 -1.84
N LEU A 93 13.87 14.01 -1.88
CA LEU A 93 14.37 13.39 -3.10
C LEU A 93 13.22 12.92 -4.00
N PHE A 94 12.23 12.23 -3.44
CA PHE A 94 11.03 11.82 -4.16
C PHE A 94 10.35 13.01 -4.85
N GLN A 95 10.25 14.15 -4.14
CA GLN A 95 9.63 15.35 -4.72
C GLN A 95 10.38 15.92 -5.91
N LEU A 96 11.72 15.86 -5.92
CA LEU A 96 12.56 16.39 -7.00
C LEU A 96 12.70 15.44 -8.20
N LEU A 97 12.63 14.14 -7.93
CA LEU A 97 12.88 13.11 -8.93
C LEU A 97 11.61 12.62 -9.60
N ASP A 98 10.55 12.40 -8.83
CA ASP A 98 9.40 11.62 -9.25
C ASP A 98 8.05 12.35 -9.05
N ALA A 99 7.98 13.38 -8.20
CA ALA A 99 6.76 14.17 -8.03
C ALA A 99 6.65 15.31 -9.05
N ARG A 100 5.43 15.62 -9.47
CA ARG A 100 5.12 16.70 -10.42
C ARG A 100 5.10 18.11 -9.79
N GLN A 101 5.96 18.37 -8.79
CA GLN A 101 6.01 19.66 -8.11
C GLN A 101 7.18 20.52 -8.58
N PRO A 102 7.06 21.86 -8.60
CA PRO A 102 8.20 22.71 -8.90
C PRO A 102 9.36 22.48 -7.92
N ASP A 103 10.53 22.29 -8.50
CA ASP A 103 11.82 22.07 -7.86
C ASP A 103 12.11 22.98 -6.65
N TYR A 104 11.87 24.29 -6.78
CA TYR A 104 12.13 25.25 -5.70
C TYR A 104 11.18 25.06 -4.50
N ALA A 105 9.92 24.70 -4.78
CA ALA A 105 8.90 24.50 -3.76
C ALA A 105 9.17 23.23 -2.95
N ALA A 106 9.64 22.17 -3.62
CA ALA A 106 10.06 20.92 -2.97
C ALA A 106 11.19 21.14 -1.96
N VAL A 107 12.24 21.89 -2.34
CA VAL A 107 13.36 22.19 -1.43
C VAL A 107 12.91 23.04 -0.24
N SER A 108 12.24 24.17 -0.49
CA SER A 108 11.83 25.09 0.58
C SER A 108 10.90 24.40 1.58
N ALA A 109 9.88 23.68 1.10
CA ALA A 109 8.93 22.98 1.96
C ALA A 109 9.59 21.87 2.78
N THR A 110 10.57 21.15 2.22
CA THR A 110 11.30 20.10 2.94
C THR A 110 12.24 20.68 4.00
N VAL A 111 12.87 21.82 3.72
CA VAL A 111 13.67 22.57 4.70
C VAL A 111 12.78 23.12 5.83
N ALA A 112 11.62 23.67 5.50
CA ALA A 112 10.64 24.12 6.47
C ALA A 112 10.12 22.97 7.34
N ALA A 113 9.93 21.79 6.75
CA ALA A 113 9.53 20.58 7.48
C ALA A 113 10.56 20.16 8.55
N ALA A 114 11.86 20.35 8.31
CA ALA A 114 12.87 20.12 9.35
C ALA A 114 12.65 21.01 10.59
N ARG A 115 12.30 22.30 10.39
CA ARG A 115 11.96 23.22 11.49
C ARG A 115 10.67 22.79 12.19
N TRP A 116 9.64 22.44 11.42
CA TRP A 116 8.35 21.98 11.93
C TRP A 116 8.48 20.70 12.78
N LEU A 117 9.38 19.79 12.38
CA LEU A 117 9.73 18.58 13.14
C LEU A 117 10.51 18.87 14.44
N GLY A 118 10.79 20.14 14.76
CA GLY A 118 11.60 20.52 15.92
C GLY A 118 13.09 20.23 15.74
N LYS A 119 13.57 20.14 14.48
CA LYS A 119 14.96 19.81 14.13
C LYS A 119 15.60 20.93 13.29
N PRO A 120 15.69 22.18 13.80
CA PRO A 120 16.24 23.30 13.04
C PRO A 120 17.69 23.09 12.61
N ARG A 121 18.48 22.28 13.33
CA ARG A 121 19.86 21.95 12.94
C ARG A 121 19.94 21.15 11.64
N TRP A 122 18.86 20.48 11.23
CA TRP A 122 18.83 19.70 9.99
C TRP A 122 18.59 20.54 8.74
N THR A 123 18.19 21.81 8.87
CA THR A 123 17.87 22.64 7.70
C THR A 123 19.07 22.81 6.77
N GLY A 124 20.29 22.89 7.33
CA GLY A 124 21.53 23.02 6.57
C GLY A 124 21.79 21.80 5.70
N VAL A 125 21.78 20.60 6.29
CA VAL A 125 22.01 19.35 5.55
C VAL A 125 20.90 19.08 4.53
N VAL A 126 19.63 19.26 4.90
CA VAL A 126 18.50 19.08 3.98
C VAL A 126 18.62 20.02 2.78
N ASN A 127 18.85 21.31 3.01
CA ASN A 127 19.01 22.27 1.91
C ASN A 127 20.23 21.94 1.04
N ALA A 128 21.39 21.66 1.66
CA ALA A 128 22.62 21.38 0.94
C ALA A 128 22.49 20.14 0.04
N SER A 129 21.96 19.02 0.57
CA SER A 129 21.78 17.77 -0.18
C SER A 129 20.81 17.93 -1.35
N LEU A 130 19.63 18.53 -1.12
CA LEU A 130 18.65 18.70 -2.19
C LEU A 130 19.11 19.70 -3.26
N ARG A 131 19.77 20.80 -2.87
CA ARG A 131 20.36 21.76 -3.82
C ARG A 131 21.51 21.14 -4.61
N ARG A 132 22.30 20.26 -4.00
CA ARG A 132 23.37 19.54 -4.69
C ARG A 132 22.79 18.59 -5.73
N LEU A 133 21.73 17.83 -5.40
CA LEU A 133 21.03 17.02 -6.39
C LEU A 133 20.55 17.86 -7.58
N GLN A 134 19.99 19.05 -7.36
CA GLN A 134 19.55 19.91 -8.47
C GLN A 134 20.69 20.31 -9.42
N ARG A 135 21.89 20.60 -8.88
CA ARG A 135 23.05 21.00 -9.68
C ARG A 135 23.71 19.80 -10.38
N GLU A 136 23.78 18.67 -9.71
CA GLU A 136 24.53 17.48 -10.14
C GLU A 136 23.60 16.33 -10.60
N ARG A 137 22.34 16.64 -10.95
CA ARG A 137 21.28 15.64 -11.19
C ARG A 137 21.69 14.55 -12.18
N GLY A 138 22.16 14.95 -13.36
CA GLY A 138 22.55 14.02 -14.43
C GLY A 138 23.64 13.03 -13.97
N PRO A 139 24.84 13.52 -13.60
CA PRO A 139 25.94 12.66 -13.16
C PRO A 139 25.61 11.79 -11.94
N LEU A 140 24.83 12.30 -10.99
CA LEU A 140 24.43 11.52 -9.80
C LEU A 140 23.45 10.40 -10.16
N LEU A 141 22.45 10.69 -10.99
CA LEU A 141 21.50 9.67 -11.44
C LEU A 141 22.19 8.62 -12.32
N GLU A 142 23.10 9.02 -13.20
CA GLU A 142 23.88 8.07 -14.01
C GLU A 142 24.62 7.06 -13.14
N ARG A 143 25.34 7.53 -12.09
CA ARG A 143 26.05 6.65 -11.15
C ARG A 143 25.12 5.71 -10.39
N VAL A 144 24.00 6.24 -9.88
CA VAL A 144 23.05 5.43 -9.09
C VAL A 144 22.31 4.43 -9.97
N LEU A 145 21.96 4.78 -11.20
CA LEU A 145 21.27 3.88 -12.13
C LEU A 145 22.21 2.81 -12.73
N ALA A 146 23.52 2.98 -12.62
CA ALA A 146 24.49 1.93 -12.93
C ALA A 146 24.55 0.82 -11.86
N GLU A 147 24.01 1.06 -10.68
CA GLU A 147 23.92 0.11 -9.58
C GLU A 147 22.53 -0.52 -9.54
N GLU A 148 22.42 -1.84 -9.35
CA GLU A 148 21.12 -2.52 -9.44
C GLU A 148 20.11 -2.05 -8.38
N GLU A 149 20.56 -1.88 -7.13
CA GLU A 149 19.72 -1.33 -6.06
C GLU A 149 19.26 0.09 -6.37
N GLY A 150 20.07 0.89 -7.07
CA GLY A 150 19.71 2.25 -7.47
C GLY A 150 18.77 2.27 -8.68
N ARG A 151 19.05 1.42 -9.69
CA ARG A 151 18.25 1.24 -10.90
C ARG A 151 16.85 0.75 -10.57
N PHE A 152 16.75 -0.38 -9.86
CA PHE A 152 15.48 -1.03 -9.57
C PHE A 152 14.86 -0.56 -8.26
N SER A 153 15.59 0.12 -7.37
CA SER A 153 15.11 0.52 -6.04
C SER A 153 14.54 -0.65 -5.23
N HIS A 154 15.27 -1.75 -5.24
CA HIS A 154 15.05 -2.97 -4.45
C HIS A 154 16.34 -3.32 -3.70
N PRO A 155 16.28 -4.05 -2.56
CA PRO A 155 17.48 -4.51 -1.88
C PRO A 155 18.15 -5.63 -2.68
N GLY A 156 19.48 -5.73 -2.60
CA GLY A 156 20.27 -6.73 -3.35
C GLY A 156 19.73 -8.16 -3.24
N TRP A 157 19.46 -8.63 -2.02
CA TRP A 157 18.94 -9.99 -1.78
C TRP A 157 17.66 -10.32 -2.57
N LEU A 158 16.75 -9.33 -2.75
CA LEU A 158 15.50 -9.55 -3.46
C LEU A 158 15.71 -9.51 -4.97
N ILE A 159 16.65 -8.68 -5.44
CA ILE A 159 17.06 -8.67 -6.84
C ILE A 159 17.64 -10.04 -7.21
N ASP A 160 18.57 -10.55 -6.40
CA ASP A 160 19.23 -11.83 -6.63
C ASP A 160 18.21 -12.98 -6.61
N ARG A 161 17.32 -13.02 -5.60
CA ARG A 161 16.24 -14.03 -5.53
C ARG A 161 15.33 -14.00 -6.76
N LEU A 162 14.86 -12.81 -7.17
CA LEU A 162 13.99 -12.71 -8.35
C LEU A 162 14.73 -13.13 -9.63
N ARG A 163 16.03 -12.83 -9.73
CA ARG A 163 16.87 -13.25 -10.87
C ARG A 163 17.02 -14.76 -10.94
N GLU A 164 17.17 -15.42 -9.79
CA GLU A 164 17.25 -16.88 -9.72
C GLU A 164 15.92 -17.55 -10.08
N ASP A 165 14.81 -17.08 -9.50
CA ASP A 165 13.49 -17.69 -9.67
C ASP A 165 12.88 -17.39 -11.06
N TRP A 166 13.16 -16.21 -11.65
CA TRP A 166 12.60 -15.76 -12.92
C TRP A 166 13.67 -15.13 -13.85
N PRO A 167 14.65 -15.90 -14.34
CA PRO A 167 15.83 -15.37 -15.07
C PRO A 167 15.49 -14.59 -16.34
N ALA A 168 14.36 -14.89 -16.99
CA ALA A 168 13.90 -14.18 -18.18
C ALA A 168 13.07 -12.91 -17.88
N ASP A 169 12.55 -12.77 -16.65
CA ASP A 169 11.50 -11.81 -16.32
C ASP A 169 11.81 -10.93 -15.10
N TRP A 170 12.90 -11.19 -14.37
CA TRP A 170 13.21 -10.52 -13.10
C TRP A 170 13.26 -8.99 -13.21
N GLU A 171 13.87 -8.42 -14.26
CA GLU A 171 13.88 -6.97 -14.48
C GLU A 171 12.46 -6.41 -14.69
N ARG A 172 11.61 -7.16 -15.41
CA ARG A 172 10.21 -6.79 -15.66
C ARG A 172 9.39 -6.85 -14.37
N ILE A 173 9.60 -7.87 -13.54
CA ILE A 173 8.94 -8.01 -12.23
C ILE A 173 9.35 -6.86 -11.30
N LEU A 174 10.65 -6.56 -11.22
CA LEU A 174 11.18 -5.42 -10.45
C LEU A 174 10.62 -4.09 -10.95
N GLY A 175 10.53 -3.90 -12.27
CA GLY A 175 9.93 -2.71 -12.88
C GLY A 175 8.45 -2.56 -12.51
N ALA A 176 7.66 -3.62 -12.68
CA ALA A 176 6.23 -3.64 -12.35
C ALA A 176 5.97 -3.38 -10.86
N ALA A 177 6.87 -3.82 -9.97
CA ALA A 177 6.80 -3.54 -8.55
C ALA A 177 6.94 -2.04 -8.22
N GLN A 178 7.50 -1.24 -9.13
CA GLN A 178 7.65 0.21 -8.97
C GLN A 178 6.52 1.03 -9.59
N GLU A 179 5.60 0.42 -10.33
CA GLU A 179 4.48 1.12 -10.91
C GLU A 179 3.42 1.50 -9.86
N ALA A 180 2.67 2.56 -10.13
CA ALA A 180 1.49 2.90 -9.34
C ALA A 180 0.50 1.71 -9.40
N PRO A 181 -0.01 1.23 -8.26
CA PRO A 181 -0.86 0.06 -8.26
C PRO A 181 -2.21 0.40 -8.91
N PRO A 182 -2.69 -0.38 -9.89
CA PRO A 182 -4.03 -0.18 -10.44
C PRO A 182 -5.09 -0.36 -9.36
N LEU A 183 -6.17 0.41 -9.40
CA LEU A 183 -7.34 0.17 -8.53
C LEU A 183 -8.30 -0.77 -9.25
N TRP A 184 -8.32 -2.01 -8.77
CA TRP A 184 -9.19 -3.06 -9.28
C TRP A 184 -10.46 -3.14 -8.44
N LEU A 185 -11.57 -3.27 -9.13
CA LEU A 185 -12.90 -3.50 -8.59
C LEU A 185 -13.36 -4.90 -9.00
N ARG A 186 -14.11 -5.53 -8.10
CA ARG A 186 -14.93 -6.70 -8.38
C ARG A 186 -16.38 -6.25 -8.42
N VAL A 187 -17.08 -6.61 -9.49
CA VAL A 187 -18.54 -6.47 -9.60
C VAL A 187 -19.22 -7.60 -8.82
N ASN A 188 -20.16 -7.24 -7.95
CA ASN A 188 -21.06 -8.19 -7.31
C ASN A 188 -22.09 -8.65 -8.34
N GLN A 189 -21.81 -9.78 -8.98
CA GLN A 189 -22.61 -10.31 -10.09
C GLN A 189 -24.00 -10.81 -9.67
N ALA A 190 -24.28 -10.94 -8.37
CA ALA A 190 -25.64 -11.18 -7.87
C ALA A 190 -26.52 -9.93 -7.93
N ARG A 191 -25.93 -8.73 -8.08
CA ARG A 191 -26.62 -7.44 -8.10
C ARG A 191 -26.55 -6.71 -9.44
N LEU A 192 -25.44 -6.89 -10.16
CA LEU A 192 -25.12 -6.08 -11.34
C LEU A 192 -24.31 -6.88 -12.36
N SER A 193 -24.60 -6.73 -13.65
CA SER A 193 -23.74 -7.28 -14.70
C SER A 193 -22.42 -6.49 -14.80
N PRO A 194 -21.32 -7.07 -15.31
CA PRO A 194 -20.09 -6.31 -15.54
C PRO A 194 -20.27 -5.09 -16.46
N GLN A 195 -21.15 -5.20 -17.46
CA GLN A 195 -21.49 -4.11 -18.38
C GLN A 195 -22.22 -2.98 -17.66
N ASP A 196 -23.20 -3.33 -16.82
CA ASP A 196 -23.93 -2.34 -16.03
C ASP A 196 -23.03 -1.72 -14.94
N GLY A 197 -22.04 -2.46 -14.44
CA GLY A 197 -20.98 -1.93 -13.56
C GLY A 197 -20.17 -0.82 -14.23
N LEU A 198 -19.77 -1.00 -15.49
CA LEU A 198 -19.11 0.06 -16.26
C LEU A 198 -20.03 1.25 -16.51
N ALA A 199 -21.29 0.99 -16.87
CA ALA A 199 -22.27 2.05 -17.06
C ALA A 199 -22.55 2.85 -15.78
N ARG A 200 -22.61 2.17 -14.62
CA ARG A 200 -22.75 2.78 -13.29
C ARG A 200 -21.58 3.72 -12.97
N LEU A 201 -20.35 3.29 -13.23
CA LEU A 201 -19.15 4.10 -13.03
C LEU A 201 -19.15 5.32 -13.97
N ALA A 202 -19.42 5.10 -15.26
CA ALA A 202 -19.47 6.16 -16.27
C ALA A 202 -20.55 7.22 -15.95
N ALA A 203 -21.72 6.81 -15.48
CA ALA A 203 -22.79 7.72 -15.05
C ALA A 203 -22.39 8.60 -13.86
N GLY A 204 -21.47 8.14 -13.01
CA GLY A 204 -20.86 8.93 -11.94
C GLY A 204 -19.61 9.69 -12.35
N GLY A 205 -19.27 9.73 -13.65
CA GLY A 205 -18.06 10.41 -14.17
C GLY A 205 -16.76 9.65 -13.88
N VAL A 206 -16.83 8.38 -13.52
CA VAL A 206 -15.65 7.54 -13.21
C VAL A 206 -15.34 6.66 -14.41
N GLU A 207 -14.16 6.85 -15.01
CA GLU A 207 -13.70 6.04 -16.13
C GLU A 207 -13.09 4.72 -15.65
N ALA A 208 -13.53 3.61 -16.26
CA ALA A 208 -13.03 2.28 -15.97
C ALA A 208 -13.00 1.40 -17.22
N VAL A 209 -12.14 0.39 -17.20
CA VAL A 209 -11.99 -0.59 -18.29
C VAL A 209 -12.17 -2.01 -17.77
N PRO A 210 -12.61 -2.96 -18.61
CA PRO A 210 -12.65 -4.37 -18.24
C PRO A 210 -11.28 -4.92 -17.80
N GLY A 211 -11.31 -5.84 -16.83
CA GLY A 211 -10.15 -6.56 -16.35
C GLY A 211 -9.94 -7.92 -17.00
N PRO A 212 -8.92 -8.67 -16.55
CA PRO A 212 -8.60 -9.98 -17.10
C PRO A 212 -9.60 -11.07 -16.70
N LEU A 213 -10.52 -10.79 -15.77
CA LEU A 213 -11.50 -11.76 -15.26
C LEU A 213 -12.93 -11.26 -15.44
N PRO A 214 -13.90 -12.18 -15.57
CA PRO A 214 -15.31 -11.81 -15.57
C PRO A 214 -15.69 -11.01 -14.31
N GLY A 215 -16.19 -9.79 -14.52
CA GLY A 215 -16.58 -8.89 -13.43
C GLY A 215 -15.42 -8.11 -12.76
N ALA A 216 -14.17 -8.31 -13.18
CA ALA A 216 -13.08 -7.43 -12.78
C ALA A 216 -13.11 -6.14 -13.60
N LEU A 217 -13.05 -4.98 -12.94
CA LEU A 217 -12.96 -3.67 -13.59
C LEU A 217 -11.73 -2.92 -13.07
N ARG A 218 -11.01 -2.20 -13.93
CA ARG A 218 -9.89 -1.33 -13.53
C ARG A 218 -10.32 0.12 -13.65
N LEU A 219 -10.22 0.89 -12.58
CA LEU A 219 -10.35 2.35 -12.72
C LEU A 219 -9.15 2.90 -13.49
N VAL A 220 -9.40 3.86 -14.39
CA VAL A 220 -8.34 4.59 -15.09
C VAL A 220 -7.60 5.50 -14.11
N GLU A 221 -8.35 6.19 -13.24
CA GLU A 221 -7.84 6.97 -12.12
C GLU A 221 -8.35 6.40 -10.79
N ALA A 222 -7.44 6.19 -9.84
CA ALA A 222 -7.80 5.67 -8.52
C ALA A 222 -8.53 6.73 -7.70
N LEU A 223 -9.62 6.33 -7.05
CA LEU A 223 -10.46 7.19 -6.22
C LEU A 223 -10.63 6.62 -4.80
N PRO A 224 -10.92 7.47 -3.80
CA PRO A 224 -11.43 7.02 -2.51
C PRO A 224 -12.69 6.16 -2.69
N VAL A 225 -12.86 5.12 -1.87
CA VAL A 225 -13.95 4.15 -2.06
C VAL A 225 -15.33 4.76 -1.87
N GLU A 226 -15.42 5.83 -1.08
CA GLU A 226 -16.62 6.62 -0.84
C GLU A 226 -17.09 7.36 -2.09
N GLU A 227 -16.17 7.65 -3.01
CA GLU A 227 -16.42 8.35 -4.27
C GLU A 227 -16.73 7.38 -5.42
N ILE A 228 -16.61 6.06 -5.21
CA ILE A 228 -16.84 5.05 -6.25
C ILE A 228 -18.35 4.73 -6.33
N PRO A 229 -19.03 5.05 -7.46
CA PRO A 229 -20.45 4.73 -7.63
C PRO A 229 -20.72 3.23 -7.45
N GLY A 230 -21.72 2.88 -6.63
CA GLY A 230 -22.09 1.49 -6.35
C GLY A 230 -21.30 0.82 -5.22
N PHE A 231 -20.21 1.42 -4.71
CA PHE A 231 -19.44 0.83 -3.61
C PHE A 231 -20.24 0.75 -2.31
N ALA A 232 -20.86 1.85 -1.87
CA ALA A 232 -21.66 1.90 -0.65
C ALA A 232 -22.89 0.98 -0.69
N ALA A 233 -23.44 0.74 -1.89
CA ALA A 233 -24.58 -0.14 -2.12
C ALA A 233 -24.21 -1.63 -2.21
N GLY A 234 -22.93 -1.97 -2.11
CA GLY A 234 -22.43 -3.34 -2.22
C GLY A 234 -22.47 -3.91 -3.65
N GLU A 235 -22.62 -3.06 -4.66
CA GLU A 235 -22.58 -3.45 -6.09
C GLU A 235 -21.13 -3.70 -6.54
N LEU A 236 -20.16 -3.00 -5.93
CA LEU A 236 -18.74 -3.10 -6.23
C LEU A 236 -17.91 -3.30 -4.94
N SER A 237 -16.78 -3.97 -5.06
CA SER A 237 -15.78 -4.11 -4.00
C SER A 237 -14.37 -3.86 -4.53
N VAL A 238 -13.49 -3.24 -3.73
CA VAL A 238 -12.06 -3.14 -4.07
C VAL A 238 -11.40 -4.48 -3.81
N GLN A 239 -10.86 -5.11 -4.86
CA GLN A 239 -10.14 -6.38 -4.77
C GLN A 239 -9.20 -6.50 -5.97
N ASP A 240 -7.93 -6.82 -5.74
CA ASP A 240 -6.96 -7.02 -6.83
C ASP A 240 -7.44 -8.12 -7.78
N ALA A 241 -7.19 -7.94 -9.08
CA ALA A 241 -7.60 -8.91 -10.09
C ALA A 241 -7.04 -10.32 -9.81
N ALA A 242 -5.82 -10.44 -9.26
CA ALA A 242 -5.28 -11.76 -8.93
C ALA A 242 -6.06 -12.44 -7.79
N SER A 243 -6.44 -11.70 -6.75
CA SER A 243 -7.25 -12.25 -5.64
C SER A 243 -8.67 -12.65 -6.08
N GLN A 244 -9.18 -12.08 -7.17
CA GLN A 244 -10.47 -12.47 -7.72
C GLN A 244 -10.47 -13.88 -8.34
N LEU A 245 -9.30 -14.50 -8.57
CA LEU A 245 -9.18 -15.90 -9.04
C LEU A 245 -9.50 -16.94 -7.97
N ALA A 246 -9.33 -16.60 -6.69
CA ALA A 246 -9.40 -17.59 -5.62
C ALA A 246 -10.79 -18.23 -5.48
N ALA A 247 -11.85 -17.40 -5.54
CA ALA A 247 -13.23 -17.87 -5.41
C ALA A 247 -13.67 -18.85 -6.52
N PRO A 248 -13.51 -18.54 -7.83
CA PRO A 248 -13.90 -19.47 -8.89
C PRO A 248 -13.06 -20.76 -8.88
N LEU A 249 -11.81 -20.73 -8.42
CA LEU A 249 -10.98 -21.93 -8.29
C LEU A 249 -11.43 -22.85 -7.14
N LEU A 250 -11.99 -22.30 -6.07
CA LEU A 250 -12.50 -23.09 -4.94
C LEU A 250 -13.80 -23.83 -5.28
N ASP A 251 -14.59 -23.28 -6.21
CA ASP A 251 -15.90 -23.81 -6.65
C ASP A 251 -16.83 -24.12 -5.44
N ALA A 252 -17.02 -23.10 -4.60
CA ALA A 252 -17.92 -23.17 -3.46
C ALA A 252 -19.38 -23.05 -3.92
N ARG A 253 -20.20 -24.06 -3.62
CA ARG A 253 -21.60 -24.17 -4.05
C ARG A 253 -22.55 -24.18 -2.85
N PRO A 254 -23.84 -23.86 -3.04
CA PRO A 254 -24.86 -24.04 -2.01
C PRO A 254 -24.80 -25.42 -1.35
N GLY A 255 -25.03 -25.46 -0.04
CA GLY A 255 -25.00 -26.67 0.78
C GLY A 255 -23.61 -27.06 1.29
N LEU A 256 -22.54 -26.61 0.62
CA LEU A 256 -21.18 -26.88 1.08
C LEU A 256 -20.83 -26.11 2.35
N ARG A 257 -20.03 -26.76 3.19
CA ARG A 257 -19.39 -26.17 4.36
C ARG A 257 -17.95 -25.79 4.01
N VAL A 258 -17.67 -24.49 4.06
CA VAL A 258 -16.43 -23.93 3.53
C VAL A 258 -15.69 -23.15 4.61
N LEU A 259 -14.40 -23.42 4.75
CA LEU A 259 -13.50 -22.64 5.58
C LEU A 259 -12.77 -21.61 4.74
N ASP A 260 -12.73 -20.39 5.24
CA ASP A 260 -11.86 -19.32 4.77
C ASP A 260 -10.85 -19.00 5.88
N ALA A 261 -9.64 -19.54 5.77
CA ALA A 261 -8.60 -19.38 6.75
C ALA A 261 -7.72 -18.17 6.41
N CYS A 262 -7.47 -17.32 7.42
CA CYS A 262 -6.80 -16.02 7.29
C CYS A 262 -7.62 -15.01 6.49
N ALA A 263 -8.93 -15.03 6.70
CA ALA A 263 -9.91 -14.40 5.82
C ALA A 263 -9.84 -12.87 5.72
N ALA A 264 -9.21 -12.17 6.67
CA ALA A 264 -9.30 -10.72 6.71
C ALA A 264 -8.47 -10.04 5.61
N PRO A 265 -9.04 -9.04 4.88
CA PRO A 265 -10.21 -8.23 5.26
C PRO A 265 -11.56 -8.70 4.70
N GLY A 266 -11.66 -9.91 4.13
CA GLY A 266 -12.94 -10.54 3.75
C GLY A 266 -13.33 -10.38 2.28
N GLY A 267 -12.41 -9.93 1.42
CA GLY A 267 -12.69 -9.78 -0.01
C GLY A 267 -13.09 -11.09 -0.67
N GLU A 268 -12.34 -12.16 -0.40
CA GLU A 268 -12.59 -13.50 -0.95
C GLU A 268 -13.79 -14.18 -0.29
N ALA A 269 -14.01 -13.98 1.02
CA ALA A 269 -15.23 -14.37 1.73
C ALA A 269 -16.48 -13.80 1.05
N GLY A 270 -16.51 -12.48 0.84
CA GLY A 270 -17.59 -11.81 0.15
C GLY A 270 -17.79 -12.33 -1.27
N GLN A 271 -16.71 -12.51 -2.04
CA GLN A 271 -16.79 -13.03 -3.40
C GLN A 271 -17.47 -14.40 -3.48
N ARG A 272 -17.10 -15.31 -2.57
CA ARG A 272 -17.66 -16.67 -2.55
C ARG A 272 -19.14 -16.66 -2.20
N LEU A 273 -19.54 -15.83 -1.24
CA LEU A 273 -20.94 -15.67 -0.86
C LEU A 273 -21.77 -15.03 -1.99
N GLU A 274 -21.21 -14.08 -2.75
CA GLU A 274 -21.84 -13.51 -3.94
C GLU A 274 -22.05 -14.56 -5.04
N GLN A 275 -21.07 -15.45 -5.25
CA GLN A 275 -21.10 -16.46 -6.31
C GLN A 275 -21.96 -17.68 -5.96
N ALA A 276 -21.90 -18.15 -4.72
CA ALA A 276 -22.64 -19.32 -4.29
C ALA A 276 -24.13 -19.02 -4.09
N GLY A 277 -24.49 -17.78 -3.75
CA GLY A 277 -25.87 -17.42 -3.39
C GLY A 277 -26.26 -17.99 -2.02
N GLU A 278 -27.55 -18.29 -1.85
CA GLU A 278 -28.07 -18.79 -0.57
C GLU A 278 -27.64 -20.23 -0.27
N GLY A 279 -27.35 -20.51 0.99
CA GLY A 279 -27.10 -21.88 1.48
C GLY A 279 -25.62 -22.28 1.58
N LEU A 280 -24.66 -21.42 1.25
CA LEU A 280 -23.25 -21.67 1.55
C LEU A 280 -22.98 -21.51 3.06
N ARG A 281 -22.45 -22.56 3.71
CA ARG A 281 -22.05 -22.52 5.13
C ARG A 281 -20.59 -22.08 5.23
N LEU A 282 -20.33 -20.78 5.17
CA LEU A 282 -18.97 -20.22 5.26
C LEU A 282 -18.57 -19.92 6.72
N LEU A 283 -17.41 -20.40 7.15
CA LEU A 283 -16.70 -19.94 8.34
C LEU A 283 -15.46 -19.15 7.93
N ALA A 284 -15.39 -17.87 8.30
CA ALA A 284 -14.21 -17.03 8.15
C ALA A 284 -13.42 -16.98 9.47
N LEU A 285 -12.16 -17.37 9.39
CA LEU A 285 -11.24 -17.49 10.52
C LEU A 285 -10.07 -16.52 10.36
N ASP A 286 -9.75 -15.75 11.39
CA ASP A 286 -8.52 -14.95 11.45
C ASP A 286 -8.01 -14.90 12.89
N VAL A 287 -6.69 -14.86 13.07
CA VAL A 287 -6.09 -14.80 14.41
C VAL A 287 -6.26 -13.42 15.06
N ASP A 288 -6.48 -12.38 14.26
CA ASP A 288 -6.60 -11.00 14.72
C ASP A 288 -8.06 -10.54 14.74
N ALA A 289 -8.56 -10.25 15.95
CA ALA A 289 -9.93 -9.81 16.18
C ALA A 289 -10.27 -8.48 15.48
N ALA A 290 -9.33 -7.54 15.41
CA ALA A 290 -9.55 -6.25 14.74
C ALA A 290 -9.60 -6.44 13.22
N ARG A 291 -8.75 -7.31 12.67
CA ARG A 291 -8.81 -7.66 11.24
C ARG A 291 -10.11 -8.39 10.90
N LEU A 292 -10.58 -9.30 11.74
CA LEU A 292 -11.86 -10.00 11.57
C LEU A 292 -13.06 -9.03 11.66
N GLY A 293 -12.95 -7.96 12.44
CA GLY A 293 -13.91 -6.85 12.43
C GLY A 293 -14.14 -6.28 11.03
N ARG A 294 -13.06 -6.10 10.24
CA ARG A 294 -13.18 -5.62 8.85
C ARG A 294 -13.89 -6.62 7.93
N VAL A 295 -13.79 -7.92 8.20
CA VAL A 295 -14.56 -8.94 7.48
C VAL A 295 -16.05 -8.71 7.73
N ARG A 296 -16.43 -8.53 9.00
CA ARG A 296 -17.82 -8.24 9.39
C ARG A 296 -18.34 -6.99 8.68
N ASP A 297 -17.60 -5.88 8.72
CA ASP A 297 -18.01 -4.62 8.12
C ASP A 297 -18.21 -4.75 6.61
N ASN A 298 -17.30 -5.46 5.92
CA ASN A 298 -17.43 -5.73 4.49
C ASN A 298 -18.64 -6.60 4.16
N LEU A 299 -18.86 -7.68 4.91
CA LEU A 299 -20.02 -8.55 4.69
C LEU A 299 -21.33 -7.80 4.96
N GLN A 300 -21.40 -6.99 6.01
CA GLN A 300 -22.56 -6.15 6.31
C GLN A 300 -22.85 -5.16 5.17
N ARG A 301 -21.84 -4.47 4.64
CA ARG A 301 -22.00 -3.58 3.46
C ARG A 301 -22.54 -4.32 2.24
N LEU A 302 -22.10 -5.56 2.04
CA LEU A 302 -22.54 -6.41 0.93
C LEU A 302 -23.92 -7.05 1.17
N GLY A 303 -24.49 -6.93 2.38
CA GLY A 303 -25.71 -7.61 2.78
C GLY A 303 -25.55 -9.13 2.88
N LEU A 304 -24.35 -9.59 3.23
CA LEU A 304 -23.96 -11.00 3.31
C LEU A 304 -23.69 -11.40 4.77
N MET A 305 -23.76 -12.69 5.05
CA MET A 305 -23.48 -13.25 6.37
C MET A 305 -22.58 -14.48 6.27
N ALA A 306 -21.71 -14.64 7.27
CA ALA A 306 -20.86 -15.81 7.46
C ALA A 306 -20.65 -16.07 8.96
N GLY A 307 -20.28 -17.29 9.32
CA GLY A 307 -19.68 -17.56 10.63
C GLY A 307 -18.35 -16.82 10.72
N LEU A 308 -18.10 -16.13 11.84
CA LEU A 308 -16.84 -15.44 12.10
C LEU A 308 -16.25 -15.96 13.40
N GLN A 309 -14.99 -16.36 13.38
CA GLN A 309 -14.30 -16.86 14.58
C GLN A 309 -12.86 -16.34 14.64
N VAL A 310 -12.47 -15.88 15.83
CA VAL A 310 -11.08 -15.48 16.09
C VAL A 310 -10.33 -16.72 16.59
N ALA A 311 -9.41 -17.24 15.80
CA ALA A 311 -8.56 -18.36 16.20
C ALA A 311 -7.32 -18.49 15.30
N ASP A 312 -6.32 -19.21 15.81
CA ASP A 312 -5.17 -19.64 15.02
C ASP A 312 -5.52 -20.86 14.17
N ALA A 313 -5.50 -20.70 12.85
CA ALA A 313 -5.80 -21.76 11.90
C ALA A 313 -4.87 -22.98 12.03
N SER A 314 -3.67 -22.81 12.58
CA SER A 314 -2.72 -23.92 12.82
C SER A 314 -3.06 -24.77 14.05
N LEU A 315 -4.03 -24.34 14.88
CA LEU A 315 -4.43 -25.00 16.12
C LEU A 315 -5.90 -25.48 16.06
N PRO A 316 -6.26 -26.43 15.17
CA PRO A 316 -7.65 -26.86 14.94
C PRO A 316 -8.36 -27.33 16.21
N ALA A 317 -7.63 -27.95 17.15
CA ALA A 317 -8.17 -28.42 18.42
C ALA A 317 -8.82 -27.32 19.29
N GLN A 318 -8.53 -26.03 19.02
CA GLN A 318 -9.07 -24.90 19.78
C GLN A 318 -10.38 -24.34 19.21
N TRP A 319 -10.70 -24.60 17.94
CA TRP A 319 -11.77 -23.89 17.25
C TRP A 319 -12.64 -24.78 16.36
N TRP A 320 -12.11 -25.91 15.90
CA TRP A 320 -12.82 -26.82 15.03
C TRP A 320 -13.86 -27.63 15.82
N ASP A 321 -15.06 -27.76 15.25
CA ASP A 321 -16.22 -28.41 15.85
C ASP A 321 -16.30 -29.94 15.58
N GLY A 322 -15.32 -30.50 14.87
CA GLY A 322 -15.27 -31.92 14.51
C GLY A 322 -16.04 -32.30 13.24
N GLU A 323 -16.83 -31.40 12.63
CA GLU A 323 -17.43 -31.62 11.32
C GLU A 323 -16.40 -31.31 10.22
N PRO A 324 -16.16 -32.15 9.21
CA PRO A 324 -15.25 -31.81 8.10
C PRO A 324 -15.75 -30.62 7.26
N PHE A 325 -14.82 -29.88 6.66
CA PHE A 325 -15.14 -28.88 5.64
C PHE A 325 -15.09 -29.52 4.25
N ASP A 326 -16.04 -29.18 3.38
CA ASP A 326 -16.08 -29.64 1.99
C ASP A 326 -15.00 -28.94 1.14
N ARG A 327 -14.70 -27.67 1.45
CA ARG A 327 -13.65 -26.88 0.80
C ARG A 327 -12.96 -26.00 1.83
N ILE A 328 -11.66 -25.76 1.63
CA ILE A 328 -10.87 -24.85 2.44
C ILE A 328 -10.12 -23.93 1.49
N LEU A 329 -10.27 -22.63 1.68
CA LEU A 329 -9.33 -21.66 1.16
C LEU A 329 -8.38 -21.24 2.29
N LEU A 330 -7.09 -21.24 1.98
CA LEU A 330 -6.05 -20.75 2.86
C LEU A 330 -5.31 -19.60 2.17
N ASP A 331 -5.66 -18.36 2.51
CA ASP A 331 -4.87 -17.19 2.14
C ASP A 331 -3.70 -17.04 3.13
N ALA A 332 -2.68 -17.88 2.95
CA ALA A 332 -1.62 -18.05 3.93
C ALA A 332 -0.86 -16.74 4.18
N PRO A 333 -0.49 -16.44 5.45
CA PRO A 333 0.44 -15.35 5.74
C PRO A 333 1.75 -15.57 4.97
N CYS A 334 2.07 -14.65 4.06
CA CYS A 334 3.22 -14.77 3.16
C CYS A 334 4.17 -13.58 3.25
N SER A 335 5.26 -13.63 2.47
CA SER A 335 6.26 -12.56 2.41
C SER A 335 5.67 -11.22 1.90
N GLY A 336 4.62 -11.30 1.07
CA GLY A 336 3.98 -10.16 0.40
C GLY A 336 4.74 -9.62 -0.80
N THR A 337 5.78 -10.31 -1.30
CA THR A 337 6.62 -9.83 -2.41
C THR A 337 5.81 -9.56 -3.69
N GLY A 338 4.76 -10.33 -3.95
CA GLY A 338 3.85 -10.11 -5.09
C GLY A 338 3.01 -8.82 -5.02
N VAL A 339 2.94 -8.15 -3.87
CA VAL A 339 2.14 -6.93 -3.66
C VAL A 339 2.99 -5.69 -3.35
N ILE A 340 4.30 -5.72 -3.60
CA ILE A 340 5.23 -4.58 -3.37
C ILE A 340 4.73 -3.28 -4.02
N ARG A 341 4.11 -3.36 -5.21
CA ARG A 341 3.56 -2.17 -5.87
C ARG A 341 2.48 -1.47 -5.06
N ARG A 342 1.78 -2.17 -4.16
CA ARG A 342 0.81 -1.59 -3.20
C ARG A 342 1.47 -1.26 -1.87
N HIS A 343 2.38 -2.12 -1.41
CA HIS A 343 3.04 -2.04 -0.12
C HIS A 343 4.56 -1.96 -0.29
N PRO A 344 5.09 -0.77 -0.65
CA PRO A 344 6.51 -0.60 -0.95
C PRO A 344 7.43 -0.77 0.28
N ASP A 345 6.87 -0.66 1.48
CA ASP A 345 7.51 -0.93 2.77
C ASP A 345 7.98 -2.39 2.90
N ILE A 346 7.38 -3.34 2.19
CA ILE A 346 7.80 -4.76 2.15
C ILE A 346 9.29 -4.89 1.81
N LYS A 347 9.80 -4.03 0.91
CA LYS A 347 11.22 -4.02 0.50
C LYS A 347 12.19 -3.63 1.62
N TRP A 348 11.68 -3.05 2.70
CA TRP A 348 12.46 -2.70 3.88
C TRP A 348 12.22 -3.68 5.02
N LEU A 349 10.96 -4.09 5.23
CA LEU A 349 10.55 -4.92 6.36
C LEU A 349 10.93 -6.40 6.19
N ARG A 350 11.11 -6.86 4.96
CA ARG A 350 11.53 -8.24 4.67
C ARG A 350 13.04 -8.36 4.61
N ARG A 351 13.52 -9.50 5.08
CA ARG A 351 14.93 -9.90 5.11
C ARG A 351 15.03 -11.24 4.39
N GLU A 352 16.21 -11.52 3.87
CA GLU A 352 16.56 -12.86 3.43
C GLU A 352 16.42 -13.83 4.62
N ALA A 353 15.79 -14.98 4.36
CA ALA A 353 15.49 -16.00 5.36
C ALA A 353 16.67 -16.94 5.59
#